data_AF-A0A956U3E3-F1
#
_entry.id   AF-A0A956U3E3-F1
#
_cell.length_a   1.000
_cell.length_b   1.000
_cell.length_c   1.000
_cell.angle_alpha   90.00
_cell.angle_beta   90.00
_cell.angle_gamma   90.00
#
_symmetry.space_group_name_H-M   'P 1'
#
loop_
_entity.id
_entity.type
_entity.pdbx_description
1 polymer ?
#
loop_
_entity_poly.entity_id
_entity_poly.type
_entity_poly.pdbx_seq_one_letter_code
_entity_poly.pdbx_strand_id
1 'polypeptide(L)'
;DLLDVTASEEQTGKPVGGDLRNGVITAPSMFILEGGGKNAARLKELIDSRAVLEDGGVQEALKIIRDGGGVDKTIELAGDYARKSKECLSVLPDSQYKSALASLSDYVMNRTC
;
A
#
# COMPACT_ATOMS: atom_id res chain seq x y z
N ASP A 1 -0.64 5.09 0.83
CA ASP A 1 -0.37 3.64 0.92
C ASP A 1 0.53 3.14 -0.21
N LEU A 2 0.05 2.35 -1.19
CA LEU A 2 0.94 1.68 -2.15
C LEU A 2 1.80 2.66 -2.97
N LEU A 3 1.20 3.65 -3.62
CA LEU A 3 1.94 4.67 -4.39
C LEU A 3 2.90 5.49 -3.51
N ASP A 4 2.58 5.67 -2.22
CA ASP A 4 3.49 6.36 -1.29
C ASP A 4 4.75 5.54 -1.00
N VAL A 5 4.70 4.22 -1.23
CA VAL A 5 5.82 3.30 -1.07
C VAL A 5 6.48 2.94 -2.40
N THR A 6 5.75 2.75 -3.49
CA THR A 6 6.29 2.14 -4.73
C THR A 6 6.64 3.14 -5.82
N ALA A 7 6.03 4.32 -5.84
CA ALA A 7 6.24 5.26 -6.93
C ALA A 7 7.64 5.93 -6.86
N SER A 8 8.09 6.48 -7.98
CA SER A 8 9.22 7.40 -7.98
C SER A 8 8.76 8.83 -7.70
N GLU A 9 9.67 9.68 -7.21
CA GLU A 9 9.36 11.12 -7.05
C GLU A 9 8.97 11.78 -8.38
N GLU A 10 9.52 11.29 -9.50
CA GLU A 10 9.16 11.75 -10.85
C GLU A 10 7.70 11.43 -11.21
N GLN A 11 7.16 10.31 -10.70
CA GLN A 11 5.78 9.90 -10.96
C GLN A 11 4.76 10.61 -10.06
N THR A 12 5.14 10.95 -8.83
CA THR A 12 4.24 11.56 -7.83
C THR A 12 4.37 13.08 -7.75
N GLY A 13 5.49 13.64 -8.22
CA GLY A 13 5.86 15.05 -8.04
C GLY A 13 6.15 15.42 -6.57
N LYS A 14 6.31 14.43 -5.69
CA LYS A 14 6.54 14.60 -4.24
C LYS A 14 7.44 13.49 -3.68
N PRO A 15 8.14 13.73 -2.55
CA PRO A 15 8.90 12.68 -1.88
C PRO A 15 8.00 11.51 -1.46
N VAL A 16 8.46 10.28 -1.72
CA VAL A 16 7.82 9.06 -1.23
C VAL A 16 8.05 8.84 0.27
N GLY A 17 7.22 8.01 0.89
CA GLY A 17 7.21 7.76 2.32
C GLY A 17 6.59 8.91 3.13
N GLY A 18 5.68 9.68 2.51
CA GLY A 18 4.93 10.72 3.18
C GLY A 18 4.10 10.19 4.35
N ASP A 19 3.53 8.98 4.22
CA ASP A 19 2.77 8.34 5.28
C ASP A 19 3.66 8.12 6.51
N LEU A 20 4.83 7.51 6.32
CA LEU A 20 5.81 7.25 7.39
C LEU A 20 6.30 8.54 8.06
N ARG A 21 6.60 9.58 7.27
CA ARG A 21 7.04 10.89 7.79
C ARG A 21 5.96 11.61 8.58
N ASN A 22 4.69 11.32 8.32
CA ASN A 22 3.58 11.88 9.09
C ASN A 22 3.19 10.99 10.28
N GLY A 23 3.93 9.90 10.54
CA GLY A 23 3.63 8.93 11.59
C GLY A 23 2.41 8.05 11.27
N VAL A 24 1.98 8.02 10.01
CA VAL A 24 0.88 7.17 9.54
C VAL A 24 1.45 5.82 9.14
N ILE A 25 1.07 4.78 9.89
CA ILE A 25 1.45 3.41 9.58
C ILE A 25 0.35 2.81 8.70
N THR A 26 0.68 2.51 7.44
CA THR A 26 -0.24 1.99 6.43
C THR A 26 -0.04 0.50 6.17
N ALA A 27 -0.93 -0.10 5.36
CA ALA A 27 -0.96 -1.56 5.14
C ALA A 27 0.40 -2.18 4.75
N PRO A 28 1.22 -1.58 3.86
CA PRO A 28 2.53 -2.14 3.53
C PRO A 28 3.44 -2.29 4.75
N SER A 29 3.46 -1.30 5.64
CA SER A 29 4.24 -1.32 6.88
C SER A 29 3.67 -2.34 7.87
N MET A 30 2.34 -2.42 8.01
CA MET A 30 1.68 -3.37 8.91
C MET A 30 2.02 -4.82 8.54
N PHE A 31 2.02 -5.16 7.25
CA PHE A 31 2.35 -6.51 6.79
C PHE A 31 3.79 -6.94 7.10
N ILE A 32 4.74 -5.99 7.08
CA ILE A 32 6.11 -6.26 7.53
C ILE A 32 6.13 -6.50 9.05
N LEU A 33 5.49 -5.61 9.81
CA LEU A 33 5.49 -5.68 11.28
C LEU A 33 4.85 -6.98 11.79
N GLU A 34 3.74 -7.41 11.17
CA GLU A 34 3.05 -8.66 11.49
C GLU A 34 3.91 -9.90 11.15
N GLY A 35 4.70 -9.85 10.08
CA GLY A 35 5.57 -10.96 9.66
C GLY A 35 6.72 -11.27 10.62
N GLY A 36 7.06 -10.35 11.53
CA GLY A 36 8.14 -10.54 12.50
C GLY A 36 9.55 -10.60 11.90
N GLY A 37 10.49 -11.15 12.67
CA GLY A 37 11.89 -11.30 12.26
C GLY A 37 12.67 -9.98 12.20
N LYS A 38 13.81 -9.99 11.50
CA LYS A 38 14.77 -8.87 11.50
C LYS A 38 14.20 -7.61 10.84
N ASN A 39 13.47 -7.76 9.74
CA ASN A 39 12.86 -6.64 9.02
C ASN A 39 11.78 -5.96 9.87
N ALA A 40 10.89 -6.74 10.53
CA ALA A 40 9.90 -6.18 11.44
C ALA A 40 10.55 -5.46 12.63
N ALA A 41 11.57 -6.08 13.25
CA ALA A 41 12.28 -5.47 14.37
C ALA A 41 12.93 -4.15 13.99
N ARG A 42 13.62 -4.10 12.83
CA ARG A 42 14.28 -2.89 12.35
C ARG A 42 13.29 -1.81 11.94
N LEU A 43 12.22 -2.17 11.23
CA LEU A 43 11.16 -1.22 10.86
C LEU A 43 10.50 -0.62 12.10
N LYS A 44 10.22 -1.46 13.11
CA LYS A 44 9.67 -1.01 14.39
C LYS A 44 10.60 -0.02 15.10
N GLU A 45 11.90 -0.31 15.14
CA GLU A 45 12.91 0.58 15.72
C GLU A 45 12.93 1.95 15.03
N LEU A 46 12.91 1.98 13.69
CA LEU A 46 12.89 3.22 12.91
C LEU A 46 11.63 4.06 13.20
N ILE A 47 10.48 3.40 13.37
CA ILE A 47 9.21 4.06 13.71
C ILE A 47 9.24 4.60 15.14
N ASP A 48 9.59 3.76 16.12
CA ASP A 48 9.58 4.12 17.55
C ASP A 48 10.58 5.25 17.87
N SER A 49 11.76 5.21 17.24
CA SER A 49 12.79 6.25 17.38
C SER A 49 12.48 7.53 16.60
N ARG A 50 11.41 7.53 15.79
CA ARG A 50 11.07 8.61 14.85
C ARG A 50 12.14 8.89 13.80
N ALA A 51 13.07 7.96 13.56
CA ALA A 51 14.05 8.07 12.48
C ALA A 51 13.38 8.17 11.09
N VAL A 52 12.17 7.62 10.94
CA VAL A 52 11.35 7.76 9.71
C VAL A 52 10.94 9.20 9.37
N LEU A 53 11.13 10.17 10.27
CA LEU A 53 10.93 11.59 9.96
C LEU A 53 12.07 12.18 9.12
N GLU A 54 13.26 11.57 9.22
CA GLU A 54 14.47 11.98 8.52
C GLU A 54 14.63 11.20 7.21
N ASP A 55 15.30 11.80 6.23
CA ASP A 55 15.47 11.22 4.89
C ASP A 55 16.15 9.84 4.94
N GLY A 56 17.19 9.69 5.75
CA GLY A 56 17.89 8.40 5.89
C GLY A 56 16.99 7.30 6.44
N GLY A 57 16.25 7.58 7.51
CA GLY A 57 15.40 6.59 8.16
C GLY A 57 14.17 6.22 7.33
N VAL A 58 13.56 7.18 6.62
CA VAL A 58 12.43 6.85 5.72
C VAL A 58 12.89 6.00 4.54
N GLN A 59 14.06 6.28 3.95
CA GLN A 59 14.55 5.50 2.81
C GLN A 59 14.89 4.06 3.23
N GLU A 60 15.45 3.89 4.43
CA GLU A 60 15.67 2.56 5.00
C GLU A 60 14.34 1.82 5.24
N ALA A 61 13.35 2.49 5.85
CA ALA A 61 12.04 1.90 6.08
C ALA A 61 11.34 1.51 4.76
N LEU A 62 11.37 2.38 3.74
CA LEU A 62 10.82 2.09 2.41
C LEU A 62 11.51 0.88 1.78
N LYS A 63 12.83 0.76 1.90
CA LYS A 63 13.59 -0.40 1.42
C LYS A 63 13.15 -1.68 2.14
N ILE A 64 13.02 -1.64 3.47
CA ILE A 64 12.55 -2.79 4.26
C ILE A 64 11.15 -3.23 3.80
N ILE A 65 10.25 -2.28 3.55
CA ILE A 65 8.87 -2.57 3.13
C ILE A 65 8.80 -3.19 1.74
N ARG A 66 9.56 -2.63 0.78
CA ARG A 66 9.65 -3.15 -0.59
C ARG A 66 10.27 -4.54 -0.63
N ASP A 67 11.41 -4.73 0.03
CA ASP A 67 12.16 -6.00 0.00
C ASP A 67 11.52 -7.08 0.89
N GLY A 68 10.75 -6.68 1.89
CA GLY A 68 10.14 -7.58 2.87
C GLY A 68 8.76 -8.13 2.46
N GLY A 69 8.29 -7.86 1.25
CA GLY A 69 7.01 -8.35 0.73
C GLY A 69 5.77 -7.61 1.26
N GLY A 70 5.95 -6.45 1.90
CA GLY A 70 4.82 -5.64 2.40
C GLY A 70 3.98 -5.07 1.25
N VAL A 71 4.64 -4.72 0.15
CA VAL A 71 4.00 -4.26 -1.10
C VAL A 71 3.11 -5.36 -1.69
N ASP A 72 3.67 -6.55 -1.92
CA ASP A 72 2.96 -7.65 -2.57
C ASP A 72 1.71 -8.06 -1.79
N LYS A 73 1.82 -8.19 -0.46
CA LYS A 73 0.67 -8.48 0.41
C LYS A 73 -0.40 -7.38 0.37
N THR A 74 0.00 -6.12 0.21
CA THR A 74 -0.96 -5.02 0.08
C THR A 74 -1.68 -5.05 -1.27
N ILE A 75 -0.99 -5.43 -2.35
CA ILE A 75 -1.60 -5.64 -3.66
C ILE A 75 -2.61 -6.80 -3.60
N GLU A 76 -2.26 -7.91 -2.95
CA GLU A 76 -3.17 -9.03 -2.75
C GLU A 76 -4.43 -8.60 -1.98
N LEU A 77 -4.25 -7.87 -0.87
CA LEU A 77 -5.36 -7.32 -0.08
C LEU A 77 -6.26 -6.40 -0.91
N ALA A 78 -5.67 -5.52 -1.71
CA ALA A 78 -6.43 -4.63 -2.60
C ALA A 78 -7.20 -5.43 -3.67
N GLY A 79 -6.59 -6.47 -4.25
CA GLY A 79 -7.23 -7.40 -5.18
C GLY A 79 -8.43 -8.13 -4.57
N ASP A 80 -8.32 -8.54 -3.31
CA ASP A 80 -9.43 -9.15 -2.55
C ASP A 80 -10.61 -8.19 -2.40
N TYR A 81 -10.35 -6.92 -2.07
CA TYR A 81 -11.40 -5.92 -1.99
C TYR A 81 -12.02 -5.61 -3.35
N ALA A 82 -11.23 -5.56 -4.43
CA ALA A 82 -11.75 -5.38 -5.79
C ALA A 82 -12.67 -6.53 -6.20
N ARG A 83 -12.32 -7.77 -5.88
CA ARG A 83 -13.17 -8.95 -6.08
C ARG A 83 -14.45 -8.88 -5.28
N LYS A 84 -14.36 -8.62 -3.96
CA LYS A 84 -15.54 -8.46 -3.08
C LYS A 84 -16.47 -7.35 -3.57
N SER A 85 -15.91 -6.22 -4.04
CA SER A 85 -16.68 -5.13 -4.64
C SER A 85 -17.53 -5.61 -5.81
N LYS A 86 -16.95 -6.39 -6.72
CA LYS A 86 -17.70 -6.95 -7.87
C LYS A 86 -18.74 -7.99 -7.45
N GLU A 87 -18.43 -8.82 -6.46
CA GLU A 87 -19.38 -9.78 -5.89
C GLU A 87 -20.62 -9.08 -5.30
N CYS A 88 -20.43 -7.94 -4.62
CA CYS A 88 -21.54 -7.12 -4.12
C CYS A 88 -22.46 -6.58 -5.23
N LEU A 89 -21.98 -6.44 -6.47
CA LEU A 89 -22.81 -6.01 -7.60
C LEU A 89 -23.69 -7.13 -8.16
N SER A 90 -23.49 -8.39 -7.76
CA SER A 90 -24.21 -9.55 -8.30
C SER A 90 -25.73 -9.48 -8.07
N VAL A 91 -26.18 -8.82 -7.00
CA VAL A 91 -27.60 -8.63 -6.67
C VAL A 91 -28.33 -7.64 -7.58
N LEU A 92 -27.59 -6.85 -8.37
CA LEU A 92 -28.16 -5.86 -9.27
C LEU A 92 -28.50 -6.47 -10.63
N PRO A 93 -29.59 -6.04 -11.28
CA PRO A 93 -29.88 -6.39 -12.67
C PRO A 93 -28.75 -5.98 -13.62
N ASP A 94 -28.58 -6.74 -14.69
CA ASP A 94 -27.59 -6.42 -15.71
C ASP A 94 -27.93 -5.11 -16.41
N SER A 95 -26.97 -4.20 -16.43
CA SER A 95 -27.10 -2.87 -16.99
C SER A 95 -25.73 -2.27 -17.28
N GLN A 96 -25.69 -1.24 -18.14
CA GLN A 96 -24.47 -0.48 -18.38
C GLN A 96 -23.86 0.11 -17.10
N TYR A 97 -24.70 0.44 -16.11
CA TYR A 97 -24.25 1.00 -14.83
C TYR A 97 -23.54 -0.04 -13.96
N LYS A 98 -24.08 -1.27 -13.90
CA LYS A 98 -23.44 -2.41 -13.22
C LYS A 98 -22.06 -2.70 -13.83
N SER A 99 -21.98 -2.73 -15.16
CA SER A 99 -20.72 -2.94 -15.87
C SER A 99 -19.72 -1.81 -15.61
N ALA A 100 -20.16 -0.55 -15.63
CA ALA A 100 -19.29 0.59 -15.35
C ALA A 100 -18.70 0.56 -13.93
N LEU A 101 -19.51 0.20 -12.91
CA LEU A 101 -19.03 0.04 -11.54
C LEU A 101 -18.02 -1.11 -11.40
N ALA A 102 -18.25 -2.23 -12.08
CA ALA A 102 -17.31 -3.34 -12.10
C ALA A 102 -15.97 -2.93 -12.75
N SER A 103 -16.01 -2.23 -13.89
CA SER A 103 -14.82 -1.71 -14.57
C SER A 103 -14.08 -0.65 -13.74
N LEU A 104 -14.78 0.15 -12.93
CA LEU A 104 -14.15 1.10 -12.02
C LEU A 104 -13.27 0.40 -10.99
N SER A 105 -13.70 -0.77 -10.49
CA SER A 105 -12.88 -1.55 -9.54
C SER A 105 -11.57 -2.03 -10.19
N ASP A 106 -11.63 -2.51 -11.44
CA ASP A 106 -10.42 -2.89 -12.21
C ASP A 106 -9.51 -1.70 -12.48
N TYR A 107 -10.11 -0.57 -12.84
CA TYR A 107 -9.39 0.64 -13.14
C TYR A 107 -8.58 1.15 -11.94
N VAL A 108 -9.17 1.16 -10.74
CA VAL A 108 -8.49 1.57 -9.50
C VAL A 108 -7.31 0.64 -9.18
N MET A 109 -7.46 -0.67 -9.39
CA MET A 109 -6.37 -1.64 -9.22
C MET A 109 -5.20 -1.38 -10.19
N ASN A 110 -5.50 -1.17 -11.47
CA ASN A 110 -4.49 -0.94 -12.50
C ASN A 110 -3.76 0.41 -12.39
N ARG A 111 -4.29 1.37 -11.63
CA ARG A 111 -3.56 2.62 -11.34
C ARG A 111 -2.46 2.44 -10.30
N THR A 112 -2.54 1.37 -9.51
CA THR A 112 -1.72 1.17 -8.31
C THR A 112 -0.59 0.16 -8.55
N CYS A 113 -0.69 -0.63 -9.62
CA CYS A 113 0.26 -1.67 -10.03
C CYS A 113 0.98 -1.28 -11.32
#